data_AF-A0A7S1S792-F1
#
_entry.id   AF-A0A7S1S792-F1
#
_cell.length_a   1.000
_cell.length_b   1.000
_cell.length_c   1.000
_cell.angle_alpha   90.00
_cell.angle_beta   90.00
_cell.angle_gamma   90.00
#
_symmetry.space_group_name_H-M   'P 1'
#
loop_
_entity.id
_entity.type
_entity.pdbx_description
1 polymer ?
#
loop_
_entity_poly.entity_id
_entity_poly.type
_entity_poly.pdbx_seq_one_letter_code
_entity_poly.pdbx_strand_id
1 'polypeptide(L)'
;RRCGCGCQSHTLGGEAMGGGSASSLRDRAEEWKRKNEREQAEPLPPEAVWWSDRECDLWFRTGGLFHPQHARTERTASAASSRSLQQDAPNPLNAGVGKRRRISVLTPTTESRQRFHQTLWACFEAQTWPNKELVVVETYTSSPS
;
A
#
# COMPACT_ATOMS: atom_id res chain seq x y z
N ARG A 1 17.68 -6.60 18.85
CA ARG A 1 16.36 -5.95 18.64
C ARG A 1 15.69 -6.66 17.47
N ARG A 2 14.66 -7.48 17.72
CA ARG A 2 13.94 -8.25 16.69
C ARG A 2 12.72 -7.43 16.24
N CYS A 3 12.54 -7.25 14.93
CA CYS A 3 11.27 -6.82 14.37
C CYS A 3 10.22 -7.89 14.67
N GLY A 4 9.06 -7.51 15.21
CA GLY A 4 7.91 -8.41 15.46
C GLY A 4 7.14 -8.82 14.20
N CYS A 5 7.77 -8.72 13.03
CA CYS A 5 7.20 -9.12 11.76
C CYS A 5 7.45 -10.63 11.55
N GLY A 6 6.48 -11.46 11.97
CA GLY A 6 6.50 -12.92 11.81
C GLY A 6 6.30 -13.40 10.37
N CYS A 7 6.83 -12.71 9.36
CA CYS A 7 6.78 -13.15 7.97
C CYS A 7 8.12 -13.77 7.58
N GLN A 8 8.34 -15.04 7.94
CA GLN A 8 9.47 -15.84 7.45
C GLN A 8 9.19 -16.45 6.07
N SER A 9 8.85 -15.62 5.09
CA SER A 9 8.63 -16.11 3.72
C SER A 9 9.09 -15.09 2.70
N HIS A 10 10.38 -14.76 2.74
CA HIS A 10 11.08 -14.25 1.57
C HIS A 10 11.89 -15.39 0.97
N THR A 11 11.22 -16.35 0.32
CA THR A 11 11.90 -17.16 -0.69
C THR A 11 12.17 -16.25 -1.87
N LEU A 12 13.41 -15.74 -1.94
CA LEU A 12 13.97 -15.19 -3.16
C LEU A 12 14.01 -16.34 -4.17
N GLY A 13 12.98 -16.45 -4.99
CA GLY A 13 12.90 -17.39 -6.11
C GLY A 13 13.90 -16.99 -7.19
N GLY A 14 15.17 -17.33 -6.97
CA GLY A 14 16.14 -17.47 -8.03
C GLY A 14 15.97 -18.83 -8.69
N GLU A 15 16.01 -18.82 -10.02
CA GLU A 15 16.20 -19.97 -10.92
C GLU A 15 14.97 -20.87 -11.14
N ALA A 16 14.28 -20.66 -12.27
CA ALA A 16 14.58 -21.37 -13.53
C ALA A 16 13.32 -21.56 -14.40
N MET A 17 13.56 -21.48 -15.72
CA MET A 17 12.79 -22.12 -16.80
C MET A 17 11.55 -21.39 -17.32
N GLY A 18 11.76 -20.73 -18.46
CA GLY A 18 10.69 -20.31 -19.36
C GLY A 18 9.88 -21.50 -19.89
N GLY A 19 8.60 -21.23 -20.19
CA GLY A 19 7.74 -22.18 -20.90
C GLY A 19 6.29 -22.31 -20.41
N GLY A 20 5.83 -21.54 -19.42
CA GLY A 20 4.47 -21.70 -18.88
C GLY A 20 3.81 -20.38 -18.50
N SER A 21 3.45 -19.55 -19.48
CA SER A 21 2.92 -18.20 -19.18
C SER A 21 1.39 -18.13 -19.11
N ALA A 22 0.65 -18.99 -19.82
CA ALA A 22 -0.81 -18.89 -19.89
C ALA A 22 -1.53 -19.99 -19.08
N SER A 23 -0.99 -21.21 -19.05
CA SER A 23 -1.54 -22.30 -18.23
C SER A 23 -1.43 -21.98 -16.75
N SER A 24 -0.25 -21.54 -16.30
CA SER A 24 0.01 -21.16 -14.90
C SER A 24 -0.93 -20.08 -14.37
N LEU A 25 -1.35 -19.13 -15.21
CA LEU A 25 -2.29 -18.07 -14.81
C LEU A 25 -3.72 -18.59 -14.68
N ARG A 26 -4.13 -19.53 -15.53
CA ARG A 26 -5.44 -20.19 -15.43
C ARG A 26 -5.49 -21.06 -14.19
N ASP A 27 -4.44 -21.85 -13.94
CA ASP A 27 -4.34 -22.71 -12.76
C ASP A 27 -4.44 -21.88 -11.47
N ARG A 28 -3.76 -20.71 -11.41
CA ARG A 28 -3.85 -19.78 -10.27
C ARG A 28 -5.26 -19.22 -10.08
N ALA A 29 -5.97 -18.90 -11.16
CA ALA A 29 -7.34 -18.42 -11.08
C ALA A 29 -8.31 -19.52 -10.60
N GLU A 30 -8.15 -20.75 -11.08
CA GLU A 30 -8.94 -21.91 -10.65
C GLU A 30 -8.69 -22.28 -9.20
N GLU A 31 -7.43 -22.28 -8.77
CA GLU A 31 -7.08 -22.52 -7.37
C GLU A 31 -7.71 -21.47 -6.45
N TRP A 32 -7.67 -20.20 -6.85
CA TRP A 32 -8.29 -19.13 -6.09
C TRP A 32 -9.81 -19.28 -5.99
N LYS A 33 -10.49 -19.65 -7.09
CA LYS A 33 -11.94 -19.95 -7.09
C LYS A 33 -12.27 -21.05 -6.09
N ARG A 34 -11.52 -22.17 -6.14
CA ARG A 34 -11.69 -23.32 -5.25
C ARG A 34 -11.50 -22.93 -3.78
N LYS A 35 -10.49 -22.11 -3.48
CA LYS A 35 -10.15 -21.71 -2.12
C LYS A 35 -11.13 -20.70 -1.50
N ASN A 36 -11.72 -19.82 -2.32
CA ASN A 36 -12.59 -18.74 -1.85
C ASN A 36 -14.08 -18.99 -2.13
N GLU A 37 -14.43 -20.21 -2.55
CA GLU A 37 -15.81 -20.63 -2.84
C GLU A 37 -16.53 -19.66 -3.79
N ARG A 38 -15.81 -19.19 -4.83
CA ARG A 38 -16.36 -18.27 -5.84
C ARG A 38 -16.55 -18.95 -7.17
N GLU A 39 -17.68 -18.69 -7.81
CA GLU A 39 -18.00 -19.20 -9.16
C GLU A 39 -17.15 -18.52 -10.24
N GLN A 40 -16.82 -17.25 -10.05
CA GLN A 40 -16.11 -16.42 -11.02
C GLN A 40 -14.90 -15.74 -10.39
N ALA A 41 -13.85 -15.62 -11.20
CA ALA A 41 -12.62 -14.90 -10.89
C ALA A 41 -12.20 -14.19 -12.18
N GLU A 42 -11.87 -12.91 -12.05
CA GLU A 42 -11.38 -12.13 -13.18
C GLU A 42 -10.08 -12.76 -13.72
N PRO A 43 -9.93 -12.91 -15.05
CA PRO A 43 -8.73 -13.49 -15.61
C PRO A 43 -7.52 -12.63 -15.25
N LEU A 44 -6.43 -13.29 -14.85
CA LEU A 44 -5.16 -12.60 -14.63
C LEU A 44 -4.61 -12.10 -15.98
N PRO A 45 -4.07 -10.87 -16.04
CA PRO A 45 -3.47 -10.36 -17.25
C PRO A 45 -2.13 -11.09 -17.55
N PRO A 46 -1.63 -11.09 -18.80
CA PRO A 46 -0.42 -11.82 -19.19
C PRO A 46 0.83 -11.47 -18.37
N GLU A 47 0.95 -10.23 -17.93
CA GLU A 47 2.03 -9.72 -17.09
C GLU A 47 2.01 -10.29 -15.66
N ALA A 48 0.90 -10.92 -15.23
CA ALA A 48 0.77 -11.51 -13.90
C ALA A 48 1.64 -12.75 -13.68
N VAL A 49 2.32 -13.25 -14.72
CA VAL A 49 3.34 -14.29 -14.59
C VAL A 49 4.43 -13.89 -13.60
N TRP A 50 4.72 -12.59 -13.52
CA TRP A 50 5.74 -12.03 -12.64
C TRP A 50 5.18 -11.56 -11.29
N TRP A 51 3.89 -11.75 -11.05
CA TRP A 51 3.25 -11.31 -9.81
C TRP A 51 3.39 -12.36 -8.72
N SER A 52 3.66 -11.88 -7.52
CA SER A 52 3.61 -12.70 -6.30
C SER A 52 2.19 -13.21 -6.03
N ASP A 53 2.07 -14.30 -5.25
CA ASP A 53 0.75 -14.85 -4.87
C ASP A 53 -0.15 -13.83 -4.19
N ARG A 54 0.46 -12.92 -3.41
CA ARG A 54 -0.26 -11.83 -2.77
C ARG A 54 -0.83 -10.83 -3.78
N GLU A 55 -0.11 -10.51 -4.83
CA GLU A 55 -0.56 -9.57 -5.86
C GLU A 55 -1.71 -10.17 -6.69
N CYS A 56 -1.62 -11.46 -7.02
CA CYS A 56 -2.72 -12.19 -7.64
C CYS A 56 -3.96 -12.27 -6.74
N ASP A 57 -3.79 -12.56 -5.45
CA ASP A 57 -4.90 -12.56 -4.49
C ASP A 57 -5.59 -11.19 -4.40
N LEU A 58 -4.82 -10.10 -4.42
CA LEU A 58 -5.37 -8.73 -4.44
C LEU A 58 -6.14 -8.42 -5.73
N TRP A 59 -5.64 -8.87 -6.90
CA TRP A 59 -6.35 -8.75 -8.17
C TRP A 59 -7.74 -9.41 -8.10
N PHE A 60 -7.80 -10.66 -7.64
CA PHE A 60 -9.07 -11.38 -7.55
C PHE A 60 -10.03 -10.78 -6.53
N ARG A 61 -9.54 -10.37 -5.35
CA ARG A 61 -10.37 -9.74 -4.31
C ARG A 61 -10.98 -8.42 -4.75
N THR A 62 -10.27 -7.69 -5.60
CA THR A 62 -10.70 -6.38 -6.09
C THR A 62 -11.44 -6.45 -7.43
N GLY A 63 -11.69 -7.65 -7.96
CA GLY A 63 -12.34 -7.80 -9.26
C GLY A 63 -11.56 -7.14 -10.40
N GLY A 64 -10.23 -7.27 -10.38
CA GLY A 64 -9.36 -6.72 -11.43
C GLY A 64 -9.02 -5.23 -11.30
N LEU A 65 -9.46 -4.55 -10.23
CA LEU A 65 -9.13 -3.15 -10.01
C LEU A 65 -7.70 -2.93 -9.52
N PHE A 66 -7.13 -3.90 -8.79
CA PHE A 66 -5.76 -3.80 -8.29
C PHE A 66 -4.75 -4.25 -9.34
N HIS A 67 -4.08 -3.31 -10.01
CA HIS A 67 -2.91 -3.63 -10.85
C HIS A 67 -1.62 -3.17 -10.16
N PRO A 68 -0.63 -4.04 -9.85
CA PRO A 68 0.57 -3.69 -9.08
C PRO A 68 1.36 -2.50 -9.65
N GLN A 69 1.41 -2.38 -10.98
CA GLN A 69 2.07 -1.25 -11.65
C GLN A 69 1.25 0.03 -11.53
N HIS A 70 -0.08 -0.04 -11.55
CA HIS A 70 -0.95 1.13 -11.39
C HIS A 70 -0.99 1.59 -9.94
N ALA A 71 -1.00 0.66 -8.97
CA ALA A 71 -0.93 0.98 -7.55
C ALA A 71 0.38 1.71 -7.16
N ARG A 72 1.44 1.59 -7.97
CA ARG A 72 2.66 2.41 -7.84
C ARG A 72 2.46 3.81 -8.41
N THR A 73 1.84 3.93 -9.58
CA THR A 73 1.57 5.20 -10.26
C THR A 73 0.49 6.02 -9.57
N GLU A 74 -0.60 5.41 -9.12
CA GLU A 74 -1.72 6.08 -8.45
C GLU A 74 -1.34 6.61 -7.08
N ARG A 75 -0.41 5.98 -6.36
CA ARG A 75 0.19 6.56 -5.15
C ARG A 75 0.92 7.89 -5.44
N THR A 76 1.35 8.11 -6.68
CA THR A 76 1.93 9.39 -7.12
C THR A 76 0.89 10.33 -7.74
N ALA A 77 -0.14 9.80 -8.41
CA ALA A 77 -1.15 10.57 -9.11
C ALA A 77 -2.29 11.07 -8.21
N SER A 78 -2.73 10.30 -7.20
CA SER A 78 -3.72 10.78 -6.21
C SER A 78 -3.16 11.91 -5.33
N ALA A 79 -1.85 11.94 -5.10
CA ALA A 79 -1.15 13.09 -4.54
C ALA A 79 -1.03 14.30 -5.52
N ALA A 80 -1.38 14.12 -6.80
CA ALA A 80 -1.44 15.18 -7.80
C ALA A 80 -2.89 15.65 -8.05
N SER A 81 -3.88 14.76 -8.01
CA SER A 81 -5.28 15.11 -8.24
C SER A 81 -5.90 15.94 -7.11
N SER A 82 -5.43 15.81 -5.87
CA SER A 82 -5.81 16.72 -4.78
C SER A 82 -5.26 18.16 -4.96
N ARG A 83 -4.46 18.44 -6.00
CA ARG A 83 -3.93 19.78 -6.30
C ARG A 83 -4.74 20.55 -7.34
N SER A 84 -5.82 19.99 -7.90
CA SER A 84 -6.55 20.64 -8.98
C SER A 84 -7.55 21.73 -8.55
N LEU A 85 -7.59 22.12 -7.26
CA LEU A 85 -8.39 23.27 -6.79
C LEU A 85 -7.55 24.43 -6.22
N GLN A 86 -6.23 24.40 -6.33
CA GLN A 86 -5.39 25.54 -5.94
C GLN A 86 -4.42 25.89 -7.07
N GLN A 87 -4.99 26.49 -8.12
CA GLN A 87 -4.23 27.28 -9.09
C GLN A 87 -3.72 28.53 -8.38
N ASP A 88 -2.50 28.48 -7.85
CA ASP A 88 -1.69 29.68 -7.66
C ASP A 88 -0.59 29.70 -8.73
N ALA A 89 -0.46 30.86 -9.35
CA ALA A 89 0.29 31.17 -10.57
C ALA A 89 1.74 30.63 -10.63
N PRO A 90 2.30 30.43 -11.83
CA PRO A 90 3.69 29.99 -11.97
C PRO A 90 4.64 31.13 -11.61
N ASN A 91 5.25 31.09 -10.43
CA ASN A 91 6.43 31.90 -10.13
C ASN A 91 7.68 31.19 -10.70
N PRO A 92 8.36 31.74 -11.73
CA PRO A 92 9.44 31.05 -12.44
C PRO A 92 10.77 31.00 -11.67
N LEU A 93 10.84 31.55 -10.45
CA LEU A 93 12.09 31.65 -9.68
C LEU A 93 12.38 30.45 -8.75
N ASN A 94 11.49 29.45 -8.67
CA ASN A 94 11.64 28.31 -7.76
C ASN A 94 11.80 26.95 -8.47
N ALA A 95 12.54 26.93 -9.58
CA ALA A 95 12.82 25.73 -10.37
C ALA A 95 13.89 24.78 -9.74
N GLY A 96 14.28 24.97 -8.47
CA GLY A 96 15.51 24.34 -7.93
C GLY A 96 15.46 23.70 -6.54
N VAL A 97 14.33 23.71 -5.81
CA VAL A 97 14.24 23.04 -4.51
C VAL A 97 13.16 21.98 -4.59
N GLY A 98 13.59 20.71 -4.66
CA GLY A 98 12.71 19.55 -4.82
C GLY A 98 11.46 19.69 -3.95
N LYS A 99 10.27 19.62 -4.60
CA LYS A 99 8.96 19.74 -3.95
C LYS A 99 8.95 18.88 -2.68
N ARG A 100 9.09 19.52 -1.50
CA ARG A 100 9.13 18.83 -0.21
C ARG A 100 7.79 18.12 -0.04
N ARG A 101 7.77 16.81 -0.30
CA ARG A 101 6.56 15.99 -0.26
C ARG A 101 6.03 15.98 1.17
N ARG A 102 4.71 16.16 1.34
CA ARG A 102 4.06 15.96 2.64
C ARG A 102 4.14 14.49 3.02
N ILE A 103 4.42 14.20 4.29
CA ILE A 103 4.43 12.84 4.83
C ILE A 103 3.30 12.68 5.84
N SER A 104 2.50 11.63 5.67
CA SER A 104 1.46 11.25 6.61
C SER A 104 1.91 10.02 7.39
N VAL A 105 1.99 10.14 8.72
CA VAL A 105 2.31 9.03 9.62
C VAL A 105 0.99 8.43 10.10
N LEU A 106 0.64 7.25 9.58
CA LEU A 106 -0.57 6.54 9.99
C LEU A 106 -0.26 5.65 11.20
N THR A 107 -0.96 5.87 12.31
CA THR A 107 -0.80 5.07 13.52
C THR A 107 -2.14 4.46 13.94
N PRO A 108 -2.46 3.25 13.44
CA PRO A 108 -3.57 2.48 13.98
C PRO A 108 -3.28 2.11 15.44
N THR A 109 -4.24 2.34 16.32
CA THR A 109 -4.13 2.07 17.75
C THR A 109 -5.45 1.54 18.31
N THR A 110 -5.37 0.98 19.52
CA THR A 110 -6.49 0.39 20.26
C THR A 110 -6.62 1.08 21.61
N GLU A 111 -7.80 1.02 22.23
CA GLU A 111 -8.08 1.65 23.54
C GLU A 111 -7.06 1.26 24.63
N SER A 112 -6.65 -0.01 24.69
CA SER A 112 -5.61 -0.50 25.63
C SER A 112 -4.23 0.16 25.48
N ARG A 113 -3.99 0.88 24.38
CA ARG A 113 -2.72 1.55 24.04
C ARG A 113 -2.83 3.08 24.10
N GLN A 114 -3.97 3.63 24.49
CA GLN A 114 -4.21 5.06 24.61
C GLN A 114 -3.16 5.80 25.45
N ARG A 115 -2.70 5.19 26.54
CA ARG A 115 -1.66 5.76 27.43
C ARG A 115 -0.35 6.09 26.71
N PHE A 116 -0.11 5.56 25.50
CA PHE A 116 1.10 5.81 24.73
C PHE A 116 0.96 6.97 23.73
N HIS A 117 -0.22 7.59 23.58
CA HIS A 117 -0.42 8.67 22.59
C HIS A 117 0.45 9.89 22.90
N GLN A 118 0.68 10.20 24.17
CA GLN A 118 1.60 11.26 24.56
C GLN A 118 3.05 10.97 24.12
N THR A 119 3.53 9.74 24.31
CA THR A 119 4.86 9.34 23.82
C THR A 119 4.93 9.33 22.30
N LEU A 120 3.88 8.87 21.62
CA LEU A 120 3.77 8.92 20.16
C LEU A 120 3.86 10.34 19.64
N TRP A 121 3.13 11.27 20.26
CA TRP A 121 3.16 12.69 19.93
C TRP A 121 4.56 13.27 20.11
N ALA A 122 5.21 13.03 21.25
CA ALA A 122 6.57 13.50 21.51
C ALA A 122 7.57 12.98 20.44
N CYS A 123 7.46 11.72 20.04
CA CYS A 123 8.27 11.15 18.98
C CYS A 123 7.99 11.78 17.60
N PHE A 124 6.73 12.06 17.29
CA PHE A 124 6.32 12.73 16.07
C PHE A 124 6.87 14.16 16.04
N GLU A 125 6.72 14.92 17.12
CA GLU A 125 7.16 16.30 17.25
C GLU A 125 8.68 16.42 17.05
N ALA A 126 9.46 15.52 17.68
CA ALA A 126 10.92 15.46 17.56
C ALA A 126 11.47 15.23 16.14
N GLN A 127 10.64 14.79 15.17
CA GLN A 127 11.09 14.63 13.79
C GLN A 127 11.39 15.98 13.12
N THR A 128 12.45 16.11 12.33
CA THR A 128 12.81 17.37 11.65
C THR A 128 12.07 17.60 10.32
N TRP A 129 11.16 16.70 9.93
CA TRP A 129 10.46 16.80 8.65
C TRP A 129 9.50 18.01 8.65
N PRO A 130 9.61 18.95 7.68
CA PRO A 130 8.94 20.24 7.76
C PRO A 130 7.45 20.20 7.37
N ASN A 131 7.01 19.22 6.58
CA ASN A 131 5.63 19.08 6.12
C ASN A 131 5.16 17.65 6.43
N LYS A 132 4.80 17.41 7.69
CA LYS A 132 4.38 16.11 8.21
C LYS A 132 3.05 16.24 8.94
N GLU A 133 2.25 15.18 8.90
CA GLU A 133 1.03 15.04 9.69
C GLU A 133 1.03 13.67 10.38
N LEU A 134 0.41 13.61 11.55
CA LEU A 134 0.18 12.38 12.29
C LEU A 134 -1.32 12.10 12.24
N VAL A 135 -1.69 10.91 11.76
CA VAL A 135 -3.08 10.44 11.75
C VAL A 135 -3.14 9.25 12.69
N VAL A 136 -3.81 9.43 13.82
CA VAL A 136 -4.09 8.36 14.77
C VAL A 136 -5.45 7.78 14.41
N VAL A 137 -5.49 6.47 14.14
CA VAL A 137 -6.74 5.77 13.81
C VAL A 137 -7.09 4.87 14.98
N GLU A 138 -8.11 5.26 15.73
CA GLU A 138 -8.53 4.57 16.93
C GLU A 138 -9.76 3.70 16.67
N THR A 139 -9.71 2.46 17.14
CA THR A 139 -10.85 1.54 17.15
C THR A 139 -11.52 1.53 18.52
N TYR A 140 -11.95 2.70 19.02
CA TYR A 140 -12.57 2.79 20.35
C TYR A 140 -13.84 1.97 20.46
N THR A 141 -14.05 1.43 21.65
CA THR A 141 -15.32 0.83 22.04
C THR A 141 -16.05 1.66 23.11
N SER A 142 -15.32 2.40 23.97
CA SER A 142 -15.93 3.08 25.13
C SER A 142 -15.57 4.56 25.35
N SER A 143 -14.34 5.03 25.09
CA SER A 143 -13.99 6.44 25.35
C SER A 143 -12.84 6.97 24.49
N PRO A 144 -12.89 8.22 23.99
CA PRO A 144 -11.82 8.84 23.22
C PRO A 144 -10.66 9.36 24.08
N SER A 145 -9.51 9.66 23.45
CA SER A 145 -8.29 10.15 24.10
C SER A 145 -8.00 11.62 23.99
#